data_AF-A0A530GJ82-F1
#
_entry.id   AF-A0A530GJ82-F1
#
_cell.length_a   1.000
_cell.length_b   1.000
_cell.length_c   1.000
_cell.angle_alpha   90.00
_cell.angle_beta   90.00
_cell.angle_gamma   90.00
#
_symmetry.space_group_name_H-M   'P 1'
#
loop_
_entity.id
_entity.type
_entity.pdbx_description
1 polymer ?
#
loop_
_entity_poly.entity_id
_entity_poly.type
_entity_poly.pdbx_seq_one_letter_code
_entity_poly.pdbx_strand_id
1 'polypeptide(L)' 'MPTPILYDCDPGHDDAIALVMAHRSPDIELLGVTTTCGNAELE' A
#
# COMPACT_ATOMS: atom_id res chain seq x y z
N MET A 1 14.07 -5.72 -13.19
CA MET A 1 13.76 -6.42 -11.93
C MET A 1 12.79 -5.54 -11.18
N PRO A 2 11.69 -6.08 -10.63
CA PRO A 2 10.73 -5.28 -9.89
C PRO A 2 11.38 -4.66 -8.65
N THR A 3 10.88 -3.51 -8.23
CA THR A 3 11.39 -2.79 -7.06
C THR A 3 10.72 -3.34 -5.81
N PRO A 4 11.47 -3.91 -4.85
CA PRO A 4 10.89 -4.36 -3.59
C PRO A 4 10.46 -3.16 -2.75
N ILE A 5 9.22 -3.17 -2.27
CA ILE A 5 8.69 -2.10 -1.42
C ILE A 5 7.94 -2.64 -0.19
N LEU A 6 7.96 -1.84 0.88
CA LEU A 6 6.97 -1.87 1.95
C LEU A 6 6.04 -0.67 1.73
N TYR A 7 4.73 -0.90 1.77
CA TYR A 7 3.72 0.15 1.60
C TYR A 7 3.13 0.52 2.96
N ASP A 8 3.44 1.71 3.45
CA ASP A 8 2.91 2.26 4.71
C ASP A 8 1.86 3.33 4.40
N CYS A 9 0.66 3.22 4.97
CA CYS A 9 -0.42 4.18 4.74
C CYS A 9 -1.39 4.32 5.93
N ASP A 10 -2.22 5.39 5.91
CA ASP A 10 -3.37 5.57 6.79
C ASP A 10 -4.68 5.31 6.02
N PRO A 11 -5.15 4.04 5.93
CA PRO A 11 -6.02 3.58 4.87
C PRO A 11 -7.19 4.51 4.50
N GLY A 12 -7.08 5.13 3.32
CA GLY A 12 -8.11 5.94 2.66
C GLY A 12 -8.57 5.35 1.32
N HIS A 13 -9.47 6.08 0.65
CA HIS A 13 -9.95 5.70 -0.68
C HIS A 13 -8.82 5.72 -1.72
N ASP A 14 -7.90 6.67 -1.60
CA ASP A 14 -6.71 6.83 -2.41
C ASP A 14 -5.66 5.74 -2.13
N ASP A 15 -5.46 5.36 -0.86
CA ASP A 15 -4.57 4.24 -0.52
C ASP A 15 -5.06 2.91 -1.06
N ALA A 16 -6.37 2.68 -1.03
CA ALA A 16 -6.96 1.47 -1.61
C ALA A 16 -6.65 1.38 -3.12
N ILE A 17 -6.72 2.51 -3.84
CA ILE A 17 -6.37 2.59 -5.26
C ILE A 17 -4.86 2.36 -5.45
N ALA A 18 -4.02 3.03 -4.66
CA ALA A 18 -2.57 2.90 -4.73
C ALA A 18 -2.09 1.48 -4.43
N LEU A 19 -2.70 0.80 -3.46
CA LEU A 19 -2.40 -0.60 -3.13
C LEU A 19 -2.75 -1.54 -4.29
N VAL A 20 -3.91 -1.35 -4.93
CA VAL A 20 -4.29 -2.12 -6.13
C VAL A 20 -3.32 -1.87 -7.28
N MET A 21 -2.93 -0.61 -7.50
CA MET A 21 -1.95 -0.25 -8.53
C MET A 21 -0.58 -0.87 -8.25
N ALA A 22 -0.10 -0.80 -7.00
CA ALA A 22 1.16 -1.38 -6.58
C ALA A 22 1.17 -2.91 -6.76
N HIS A 23 0.09 -3.59 -6.36
CA HIS A 23 -0.04 -5.04 -6.51
C HIS A 23 -0.13 -5.50 -7.98
N ARG A 24 -0.64 -4.65 -8.87
CA ARG A 24 -0.79 -4.97 -10.31
C ARG A 24 0.40 -4.53 -11.16
N SER A 25 1.31 -3.72 -10.63
CA SER A 25 2.45 -3.22 -11.38
C SER A 25 3.51 -4.31 -11.56
N PRO A 26 3.95 -4.63 -12.79
CA PRO A 26 5.08 -5.54 -13.01
C PRO A 26 6.42 -4.95 -12.54
N ASP A 27 6.46 -3.64 -12.26
CA ASP A 27 7.65 -2.93 -11.82
C ASP A 27 7.82 -2.93 -10.29
N ILE A 28 6.84 -3.46 -9.54
CA ILE A 28 6.80 -3.43 -8.08
C ILE A 28 6.72 -4.86 -7.53
N GLU A 29 7.55 -5.15 -6.54
CA GLU A 29 7.46 -6.35 -5.69
C GLU A 29 6.97 -5.90 -4.31
N LEU A 30 5.67 -6.02 -4.06
CA LEU A 30 5.07 -5.63 -2.79
C LEU A 30 5.40 -6.68 -1.72
N LEU A 31 6.33 -6.35 -0.82
CA LEU A 31 6.78 -7.25 0.24
C LEU A 31 5.82 -7.32 1.42
N GLY A 32 5.08 -6.24 1.66
CA GLY A 32 4.14 -6.13 2.76
C GLY A 32 3.49 -4.75 2.83
N VAL A 33 2.45 -4.67 3.66
CA VAL A 33 1.70 -3.45 3.94
C VAL A 33 1.69 -3.22 5.44
N THR A 34 1.95 -1.98 5.85
CA THR A 34 1.78 -1.51 7.22
C THR A 34 0.75 -0.40 7.25
N THR A 35 0.04 -0.27 8.37
CA THR A 35 -1.03 0.72 8.50
C THR A 35 -0.82 1.58 9.74
N THR A 36 -1.14 2.87 9.62
CA THR A 36 -1.22 3.81 10.74
C THR A 36 -2.63 4.40 10.84
N CYS A 37 -2.96 5.01 11.97
CA CYS A 37 -4.19 5.77 12.11
C CYS A 37 -4.15 7.07 11.29
N GLY A 38 -5.32 7.57 10.88
CA GLY A 38 -5.46 8.79 10.08
C GLY A 38 -6.87 8.92 9.52
N ASN A 39 -7.07 8.55 8.25
CA ASN A 39 -8.38 8.50 7.60
C ASN A 39 -9.42 7.63 8.34
N ALA A 40 -8.95 6.61 9.06
CA ALA A 40 -9.74 5.75 9.93
C ALA A 40 -9.00 5.46 11.24
N GLU A 41 -9.73 4.96 12.23
CA GLU A 41 -9.17 4.42 13.47
C GLU A 41 -8.47 3.07 13.21
N LEU A 42 -7.49 2.73 14.05
CA LEU A 42 -6.88 1.40 14.06
C LEU A 42 -7.75 0.42 14.88
N GLU A 43 -7.90 -0.81 14.37
CA GLU A 43 -8.53 -1.95 15.08
C GLU A 43 -7.48 -2.85 15.76
#